data_AF-A0A1J4M289-F1
#
_entry.id   AF-A0A1J4M289-F1
#
_cell.length_a   1.000
_cell.length_b   1.000
_cell.length_c   1.000
_cell.angle_alpha   90.00
_cell.angle_beta   90.00
_cell.angle_gamma   90.00
#
_symmetry.space_group_name_H-M   'P 1'
#
loop_
_entity.id
_entity.type
_entity.pdbx_description
1 polymer ?
#
loop_
_entity_poly.entity_id
_entity_poly.type
_entity_poly.pdbx_seq_one_letter_code
_entity_poly.pdbx_strand_id
1 'polypeptide(L)'
;MREPAEWMNPSTDDAILESLRDNGNQQPVHVANKIGRHRKYVGERLRELAKYGLVENLGQGLYRITDTGEGYLEGEFDASELECNEA
;
A
#
# COMPACT_ATOMS: atom_id res chain seq x y z
N MET A 1 0.08 -1.45 17.59
CA MET A 1 1.43 -1.60 16.98
C MET A 1 1.18 -2.19 15.61
N ARG A 2 1.88 -1.78 14.55
CA ARG A 2 1.66 -2.36 13.22
C ARG A 2 2.18 -3.80 13.19
N GLU A 3 1.43 -4.68 12.55
CA GLU A 3 1.73 -6.11 12.44
C GLU A 3 1.90 -6.46 10.95
N PRO A 4 3.11 -6.25 10.39
CA PRO A 4 3.37 -6.52 8.98
C PRO A 4 3.49 -8.03 8.71
N ALA A 5 2.94 -8.47 7.58
CA ALA A 5 3.09 -9.84 7.11
C ALA A 5 4.48 -10.12 6.52
N GLU A 6 4.86 -11.39 6.40
CA GLU A 6 6.15 -11.80 5.82
C GLU A 6 6.35 -11.35 4.36
N TRP A 7 5.26 -11.17 3.60
CA TRP A 7 5.30 -10.73 2.20
C TRP A 7 5.49 -9.21 2.06
N MET A 8 5.37 -8.46 3.17
CA MET A 8 5.53 -7.01 3.19
C MET A 8 7.00 -6.59 3.23
N ASN A 9 7.27 -5.38 2.73
CA ASN A 9 8.48 -4.63 3.03
C ASN A 9 8.07 -3.46 3.94
N PRO A 10 8.13 -3.60 5.28
CA PRO A 10 7.53 -2.62 6.19
C PRO A 10 8.02 -1.20 5.95
N SER A 11 9.32 -1.00 5.67
CA SER A 11 9.87 0.33 5.40
C SER A 11 9.27 1.00 4.16
N THR A 12 8.96 0.24 3.10
CA THR A 12 8.47 0.81 1.85
C THR A 12 6.95 0.84 1.82
N ASP A 13 6.31 -0.24 2.25
CA ASP A 13 4.86 -0.40 2.18
C ASP A 13 4.14 0.55 3.13
N ASP A 14 4.63 0.70 4.36
CA ASP A 14 4.10 1.69 5.30
C ASP A 14 4.20 3.10 4.69
N ALA A 15 5.34 3.44 4.09
CA ALA A 15 5.54 4.75 3.46
C ALA A 15 4.61 4.97 2.25
N ILE A 16 4.29 3.91 1.50
CA ILE A 16 3.29 3.97 0.41
C ILE A 16 1.90 4.26 0.99
N LEU A 17 1.49 3.50 2.00
CA LEU A 17 0.18 3.63 2.64
C LEU A 17 0.02 5.02 3.29
N GLU A 18 1.02 5.47 4.05
CA GLU A 18 1.05 6.82 4.65
C GLU A 18 0.98 7.91 3.57
N SER A 19 1.70 7.75 2.46
CA SER A 19 1.62 8.70 1.34
C SER A 19 0.21 8.78 0.76
N LEU A 20 -0.46 7.65 0.56
CA LEU A 20 -1.83 7.61 0.02
C LEU A 20 -2.86 8.17 1.00
N ARG A 21 -2.73 7.90 2.30
CA ARG A 21 -3.57 8.49 3.35
C ARG A 21 -3.44 10.02 3.37
N ASP A 22 -2.21 10.50 3.46
CA ASP A 22 -1.95 11.93 3.69
C ASP A 22 -2.17 12.79 2.44
N ASN A 23 -2.11 12.19 1.24
CA ASN A 23 -2.16 12.92 -0.03
C ASN A 23 -3.31 12.49 -0.95
N GLY A 24 -4.16 11.55 -0.52
CA GLY A 24 -5.24 10.99 -1.30
C GLY A 24 -4.76 10.10 -2.46
N ASN A 25 -5.55 10.04 -3.52
CA ASN A 25 -5.29 9.12 -4.63
C ASN A 25 -4.03 9.51 -5.41
N GLN A 26 -3.09 8.57 -5.60
CA GLN A 26 -1.83 8.86 -6.27
C GLN A 26 -1.43 7.80 -7.29
N GLN A 27 -0.69 8.23 -8.32
CA GLN A 27 0.02 7.34 -9.23
C GLN A 27 1.38 6.94 -8.63
N PRO A 28 1.96 5.79 -9.03
CA PRO A 28 3.24 5.30 -8.52
C PRO A 28 4.39 6.32 -8.57
N VAL A 29 4.41 7.19 -9.59
CA VAL A 29 5.45 8.23 -9.72
C VAL A 29 5.37 9.28 -8.62
N HIS A 30 4.17 9.67 -8.19
CA HIS A 30 4.01 10.68 -7.14
C HIS A 30 4.37 10.11 -5.77
N VAL A 31 3.96 8.87 -5.49
CA VAL A 31 4.35 8.15 -4.26
C VAL A 31 5.87 7.98 -4.23
N ALA A 32 6.47 7.48 -5.31
CA ALA A 32 7.91 7.26 -5.43
C ALA A 32 8.75 8.51 -5.16
N ASN A 33 8.34 9.65 -5.70
CA ASN A 33 9.00 10.94 -5.46
C ASN A 33 8.94 11.37 -3.99
N LYS A 34 7.84 11.08 -3.28
CA LYS A 34 7.66 11.44 -1.87
C LYS A 34 8.48 10.55 -0.94
N ILE A 35 8.51 9.24 -1.20
CA ILE A 35 9.17 8.26 -0.31
C ILE A 35 10.63 8.00 -0.68
N GLY A 36 11.16 8.68 -1.70
CA GLY A 36 12.55 8.52 -2.15
C GLY A 36 12.86 7.10 -2.64
N ARG A 37 11.97 6.53 -3.47
CA ARG A 37 12.12 5.19 -4.05
C ARG A 37 11.96 5.22 -5.57
N HIS A 38 12.44 4.18 -6.24
CA HIS A 38 12.29 4.08 -7.69
C HIS A 38 10.84 3.77 -8.09
N ARG A 39 10.27 4.53 -9.04
CA ARG A 39 8.89 4.38 -9.56
C ARG A 39 8.49 2.93 -9.86
N LYS A 40 9.39 2.15 -10.50
CA LYS A 40 9.09 0.76 -10.88
C LYS A 40 8.84 -0.11 -9.65
N TYR A 41 9.67 0.04 -8.63
CA TYR A 41 9.58 -0.71 -7.38
C TYR A 41 8.31 -0.34 -6.61
N VAL A 42 7.99 0.96 -6.52
CA VAL A 42 6.73 1.43 -5.92
C VAL A 42 5.51 0.88 -6.65
N GLY A 43 5.54 0.81 -7.98
CA GLY A 43 4.46 0.20 -8.76
C GLY A 43 4.32 -1.32 -8.54
N GLU A 44 5.42 -2.03 -8.28
CA GLU A 44 5.40 -3.45 -7.88
C GLU A 44 4.77 -3.62 -6.49
N ARG A 45 5.18 -2.81 -5.51
CA ARG A 45 4.61 -2.83 -4.16
C ARG A 45 3.13 -2.43 -4.13
N LEU A 46 2.71 -1.40 -4.85
CA LEU A 46 1.30 -1.00 -4.96
C LEU A 46 0.42 -2.13 -5.53
N ARG A 47 0.92 -2.89 -6.50
CA ARG A 47 0.19 -4.07 -7.01
C ARG A 47 0.11 -5.17 -5.98
N GLU A 48 1.19 -5.41 -5.24
CA GLU A 48 1.20 -6.41 -4.17
C GLU A 48 0.21 -6.04 -3.05
N LEU A 49 0.27 -4.82 -2.55
CA LEU A 49 -0.65 -4.28 -1.55
C LEU A 49 -2.13 -4.34 -2.04
N ALA A 50 -2.37 -4.17 -3.33
CA ALA A 50 -3.70 -4.27 -3.91
C ALA A 50 -4.27 -5.69 -3.87
N LYS A 51 -3.43 -6.72 -4.03
CA LYS A 51 -3.87 -8.11 -3.90
C LYS A 51 -4.42 -8.41 -2.51
N TYR A 52 -3.80 -7.85 -1.47
CA TYR A 52 -4.24 -8.02 -0.09
C TYR A 52 -5.28 -6.98 0.36
N GLY A 53 -5.79 -6.16 -0.58
CA GLY A 53 -6.85 -5.20 -0.29
C GLY A 53 -6.45 -4.02 0.59
N LEU A 54 -5.15 -3.75 0.80
CA LEU A 54 -4.68 -2.57 1.55
C LEU A 54 -4.75 -1.27 0.72
N VAL A 55 -4.71 -1.41 -0.60
CA VAL A 55 -4.95 -0.33 -1.56
C VAL A 55 -5.84 -0.84 -2.68
N GLU A 56 -6.47 0.06 -3.43
CA GLU A 56 -7.22 -0.29 -4.63
C GLU A 56 -6.70 0.50 -5.84
N ASN A 57 -6.70 -0.12 -7.01
CA ASN A 57 -6.39 0.53 -8.28
C ASN A 57 -7.70 1.01 -8.92
N LEU A 58 -7.86 2.33 -9.02
CA LEU A 58 -9.04 2.99 -9.60
C LEU A 58 -9.01 3.05 -11.14
N GLY A 59 -7.99 2.47 -11.76
CA GLY A 59 -7.73 2.54 -13.20
C GLY A 59 -6.61 3.51 -13.55
N GLN A 60 -5.99 3.29 -14.73
CA GLN A 60 -4.88 4.12 -15.25
C GLN A 60 -3.68 4.27 -14.29
N GLY A 61 -3.53 3.35 -13.34
CA GLY A 61 -2.46 3.39 -12.33
C GLY A 61 -2.67 4.41 -11.22
N LEU A 62 -3.91 4.88 -11.01
CA LEU A 62 -4.28 5.69 -9.86
C LEU A 62 -4.68 4.77 -8.70
N TYR A 63 -4.04 4.92 -7.54
CA TYR A 63 -4.30 4.09 -6.36
C TYR A 63 -4.90 4.91 -5.22
N ARG A 64 -5.75 4.28 -4.41
CA ARG A 64 -6.29 4.80 -3.14
C ARG A 64 -6.01 3.81 -2.02
N ILE A 65 -5.79 4.29 -0.80
CA ILE A 65 -5.81 3.46 0.41
C ILE A 65 -7.23 2.97 0.72
N THR A 66 -7.38 1.76 1.22
CA THR A 66 -8.68 1.21 1.66
C THR A 66 -8.85 1.35 3.16
N ASP A 67 -10.06 1.07 3.67
CA ASP A 67 -10.30 1.03 5.12
C ASP A 67 -9.40 -0.01 5.82
N THR A 68 -9.14 -1.15 5.17
CA THR A 68 -8.18 -2.16 5.66
C THR A 68 -6.76 -1.59 5.73
N GLY A 69 -6.34 -0.82 4.73
CA GLY A 69 -5.04 -0.14 4.71
C GLY A 69 -4.88 0.87 5.84
N GLU A 70 -5.93 1.66 6.11
CA GLU A 70 -5.97 2.60 7.23
C GLU A 70 -5.90 1.87 8.57
N GLY A 71 -6.72 0.84 8.76
CA GLY A 71 -6.72 0.05 9.99
C GLY A 71 -5.37 -0.64 10.24
N TYR A 72 -4.68 -1.13 9.20
CA TYR A 72 -3.31 -1.63 9.33
C TYR A 72 -2.34 -0.54 9.84
N LEU A 73 -2.41 0.68 9.30
CA LEU A 73 -1.56 1.79 9.74
C LEU A 73 -1.81 2.19 11.20
N GLU A 74 -3.05 2.03 11.66
CA GLU A 74 -3.50 2.28 13.05
C GLU A 74 -3.19 1.09 13.98
N GLY A 75 -2.86 -0.08 13.42
CA GLY A 75 -2.56 -1.30 14.16
C GLY A 75 -3.81 -2.05 14.63
N GLU A 76 -4.91 -1.91 13.88
CA GLU A 76 -6.19 -2.60 14.11
C GLU A 76 -6.25 -3.98 13.43
N PHE A 77 -5.36 -4.24 12.46
CA PHE A 77 -5.30 -5.49 11.71
C PHE A 77 -3.88 -6.05 11.67
N ASP A 78 -3.78 -7.38 11.81
CA ASP A 78 -2.60 -8.14 11.43
C ASP A 78 -2.62 -8.40 9.92
N ALA A 79 -1.63 -7.89 9.20
CA ALA A 79 -1.54 -8.07 7.76
C ALA A 79 -1.29 -9.55 7.37
N SER A 80 -0.83 -10.39 8.31
CA SER A 80 -0.60 -11.83 8.09
C SER A 80 -1.90 -12.61 7.91
N GLU A 81 -3.01 -12.08 8.40
CA GLU A 81 -4.35 -12.67 8.26
C GLU A 81 -5.05 -12.28 6.95
N LEU A 82 -4.46 -11.36 6.17
CA LEU A 82 -5.03 -10.94 4.90
C LEU A 82 -4.86 -12.01 3.82
N GLU A 83 -5.96 -12.33 3.15
CA GLU A 83 -5.95 -13.26 2.03
C GLU A 83 -5.56 -12.54 0.73
N CYS A 84 -4.70 -13.20 -0.06
CA CYS A 84 -4.31 -12.71 -1.37
C CYS A 84 -5.50 -12.88 -2.34
N ASN A 85 -6.12 -11.77 -2.73
CA ASN A 85 -7.18 -11.75 -3.73
C ASN A 85 -6.57 -11.74 -5.13
N GLU A 86 -6.09 -12.90 -5.58
CA GLU A 86 -5.79 -13.10 -7.01
C GLU A 86 -7.09 -13.28 -7.77
N ALA A 87 -7.51 -12.24 -8.50
CA ALA A 87 -8.57 -12.32 -9.51
C ALA A 87 -7.99 -12.66 -10.89
#